data_AF-A0A2M6VCJ5-F1
#
_entry.id   AF-A0A2M6VCJ5-F1
#
_cell.length_a   1.000
_cell.length_b   1.000
_cell.length_c   1.000
_cell.angle_alpha   90.00
_cell.angle_beta   90.00
_cell.angle_gamma   90.00
#
_symmetry.space_group_name_H-M   'P 1'
#
loop_
_entity.id
_entity.type
_entity.pdbx_description
1 polymer ?
#
loop_
_entity_poly.entity_id
_entity_poly.type
_entity_poly.pdbx_seq_one_letter_code
_entity_poly.pdbx_strand_id
1 'polypeptide(L)'
;MRITEDTDAKKFVDEIEIPDADDVELSPAKSAGDVVRSSGEAPFAKSYAPESLPKIELPDLPVDAVSVSAQTLAEIDDSDEEDPLSEPALALSAPDPELDPEMEAELLAAIQVMKAQADQRAEIMQARMGKLSGKISSLNDKLDRLVNSSRIEV
;
A
#
# COMPACT_ATOMS: atom_id res chain seq x y z
N MET A 1 0.08 -51.50 33.16
CA MET A 1 1.23 -51.30 32.25
C MET A 1 1.56 -49.82 32.27
N ARG A 2 2.74 -49.47 32.77
CA ARG A 2 3.26 -48.10 32.80
C ARG A 2 4.01 -47.91 31.48
N ILE A 3 3.66 -46.86 30.73
CA ILE A 3 4.34 -46.50 29.49
C ILE A 3 5.61 -45.75 29.90
N THR A 4 6.73 -46.21 29.36
CA THR A 4 8.10 -45.79 29.68
C THR A 4 8.39 -44.38 29.16
N GLU A 5 9.09 -43.62 29.99
CA GLU A 5 9.75 -42.36 29.66
C GLU A 5 10.89 -42.66 28.68
N ASP A 6 10.84 -42.12 27.47
CA ASP A 6 11.99 -42.08 26.56
C ASP A 6 12.64 -40.70 26.62
N THR A 7 13.87 -40.74 27.07
CA THR A 7 14.82 -39.65 27.27
C THR A 7 15.58 -39.40 25.96
N ASP A 8 15.21 -38.35 25.23
CA ASP A 8 16.02 -37.91 24.09
C ASP A 8 16.22 -36.38 24.09
N ALA A 9 16.67 -35.87 25.24
CA ALA A 9 17.12 -34.50 25.42
C ALA A 9 18.64 -34.47 25.65
N LYS A 10 19.41 -35.00 24.70
CA LYS A 10 20.88 -34.85 24.68
C LYS A 10 21.37 -34.82 23.24
N LYS A 11 21.46 -33.62 22.63
CA LYS A 11 22.35 -33.34 21.48
C LYS A 11 22.35 -31.88 21.00
N PHE A 12 22.37 -30.89 21.90
CA PHE A 12 22.77 -29.52 21.52
C PHE A 12 23.44 -28.83 22.70
N VAL A 13 24.63 -29.33 23.05
CA VAL A 13 25.62 -28.54 23.78
C VAL A 13 26.81 -28.44 22.84
N ASP A 14 26.62 -27.69 21.76
CA ASP A 14 27.76 -27.15 21.04
C ASP A 14 28.29 -26.01 21.90
N GLU A 15 29.49 -26.25 22.38
CA GLU A 15 30.37 -25.38 23.14
C GLU A 15 30.62 -24.09 22.34
N ILE A 16 29.82 -23.06 22.60
CA ILE A 16 30.11 -21.70 22.11
C ILE A 16 31.21 -21.16 23.02
N GLU A 17 32.45 -21.31 22.59
CA GLU A 17 33.62 -20.68 23.18
C GLU A 17 33.54 -19.17 22.85
N ILE A 18 33.04 -18.37 23.80
CA ILE A 18 33.06 -16.91 23.70
C ILE A 18 34.49 -16.49 24.01
N PRO A 19 35.24 -15.87 23.07
CA PRO A 19 36.58 -15.38 23.36
C PRO A 19 36.51 -14.29 24.43
N ASP A 20 37.45 -14.34 25.38
CA ASP A 20 37.57 -13.34 26.44
C ASP A 20 37.71 -11.94 25.83
N ALA A 21 37.09 -10.95 26.48
CA ALA A 21 36.95 -9.57 25.99
C ALA A 21 38.28 -8.80 25.82
N ASP A 22 39.41 -9.43 26.09
CA ASP A 22 40.74 -8.81 26.10
C ASP A 22 41.49 -8.98 24.76
N ASP A 23 40.99 -9.78 23.81
CA ASP A 23 41.64 -10.04 22.50
C ASP A 23 41.11 -9.19 21.33
N VAL A 24 40.29 -8.17 21.59
CA VAL A 24 39.90 -7.20 20.55
C VAL A 24 40.93 -6.07 20.49
N GLU A 25 41.97 -6.26 19.69
CA GLU A 25 42.89 -5.17 19.31
C GLU A 25 42.11 -4.09 18.52
N LEU A 26 41.66 -3.06 19.24
CA LEU A 26 41.11 -1.85 18.63
C LEU A 26 42.22 -1.14 17.86
N SER A 27 42.19 -1.25 16.54
CA SER A 27 43.04 -0.46 15.64
C SER A 27 42.92 1.04 15.97
N PRO A 28 44.01 1.82 15.93
CA PRO A 28 43.96 3.23 16.30
C PRO A 28 43.02 4.00 15.38
N ALA A 29 42.09 4.75 16.00
CA ALA A 29 41.14 5.62 15.34
C ALA A 29 41.84 6.55 14.33
N LYS A 30 41.51 6.40 13.04
CA LYS A 30 41.83 7.43 12.04
C LYS A 30 41.10 8.71 12.45
N SER A 31 41.85 9.80 12.62
CA SER A 31 41.30 11.12 12.90
C SER A 31 40.36 11.52 11.76
N ALA A 32 39.06 11.55 12.03
CA ALA A 32 38.03 12.09 11.16
C ALA A 32 38.17 13.63 11.14
N GLY A 33 39.10 14.10 10.32
CA GLY A 33 39.46 15.50 10.19
C GLY A 33 39.79 15.86 8.76
N ASP A 34 39.01 15.35 7.80
CA ASP A 34 38.96 15.92 6.46
C ASP A 34 37.50 16.06 6.05
N VAL A 35 36.90 17.17 6.49
CA VAL A 35 35.62 17.62 5.98
C VAL A 35 35.87 18.10 4.56
N VAL A 36 35.73 17.20 3.58
CA VAL A 36 35.52 17.59 2.20
C VAL A 36 34.21 18.35 2.16
N ARG A 37 34.28 19.68 2.32
CA ARG A 37 33.21 20.57 1.92
C ARG A 37 33.15 20.51 0.40
N SER A 38 32.45 19.53 -0.13
CA SER A 38 31.93 19.58 -1.48
C SER A 38 30.94 20.73 -1.53
N SER A 39 31.45 21.94 -1.76
CA SER A 39 30.69 23.07 -2.29
C SER A 39 30.27 22.71 -3.72
N GLY A 40 29.37 21.74 -3.83
CA GLY A 40 28.65 21.39 -5.05
C GLY A 40 27.28 22.01 -4.91
N GLU A 41 27.11 23.16 -5.55
CA GLU A 41 25.84 23.81 -5.81
C GLU A 41 24.78 22.76 -6.18
N ALA A 42 23.67 22.73 -5.46
CA ALA A 42 22.58 21.80 -5.74
C ALA A 42 22.14 21.99 -7.21
N PRO A 43 21.93 20.91 -7.99
CA PRO A 43 21.77 20.96 -9.44
C PRO A 43 20.42 21.53 -9.90
N PHE A 44 19.62 22.07 -8.98
CA PHE A 44 18.44 22.85 -9.31
C PHE A 44 18.92 24.25 -9.74
N ALA A 45 19.58 24.30 -10.88
CA ALA A 45 19.94 25.55 -11.52
C ALA A 45 18.69 26.42 -11.62
N LYS A 46 18.84 27.72 -11.32
CA LYS A 46 17.81 28.77 -11.41
C LYS A 46 17.27 29.00 -12.83
N SER A 47 17.42 28.06 -13.75
CA SER A 47 16.97 28.15 -15.14
C SER A 47 15.57 27.60 -15.37
N TYR A 48 14.82 27.23 -14.32
CA TYR A 48 13.38 26.98 -14.46
C TYR A 48 12.66 28.32 -14.67
N ALA A 49 12.54 28.73 -15.93
CA ALA A 49 11.63 29.80 -16.31
C ALA A 49 10.22 29.20 -16.43
N PRO A 50 9.17 29.78 -15.83
CA PRO A 50 7.81 29.26 -15.99
C PRO A 50 7.37 29.19 -17.47
N GLU A 51 7.93 30.07 -18.31
CA GLU A 51 7.74 30.06 -19.77
C GLU A 51 8.45 28.89 -20.48
N SER A 52 9.34 28.15 -19.82
CA SER A 52 9.97 26.94 -20.36
C SER A 52 9.10 25.69 -20.18
N LEU A 53 7.94 25.82 -19.55
CA LEU A 53 6.97 24.74 -19.50
C LEU A 53 6.40 24.49 -20.90
N PRO A 54 6.26 23.22 -21.31
CA PRO A 54 5.50 22.88 -22.50
C PRO A 54 4.09 23.45 -22.38
N LYS A 55 3.68 24.26 -23.36
CA LYS A 55 2.31 24.76 -23.44
C LYS A 55 1.41 23.58 -23.80
N ILE A 56 0.52 23.22 -22.89
CA ILE A 56 -0.48 22.18 -23.14
C ILE A 56 -1.65 22.87 -23.83
N GLU A 57 -1.96 22.46 -25.06
CA GLU A 57 -3.18 22.90 -25.75
C GLU A 57 -4.35 22.15 -25.13
N LEU A 58 -5.27 22.90 -24.51
CA LEU A 58 -6.53 22.34 -24.04
C LEU A 58 -7.40 22.09 -25.27
N PRO A 59 -7.84 20.84 -25.52
CA PRO A 59 -8.79 20.57 -26.60
C PRO A 59 -10.08 21.36 -26.33
N ASP A 60 -10.59 21.97 -27.39
CA ASP A 60 -11.81 22.77 -27.32
C ASP A 60 -12.97 21.87 -26.88
N LEU A 61 -13.62 22.22 -25.77
CA LEU A 61 -14.76 21.46 -25.29
C LEU A 61 -15.94 21.70 -26.24
N PRO A 62 -16.71 20.66 -26.58
CA PRO A 62 -17.86 20.85 -27.44
C PRO A 62 -18.89 21.77 -26.77
N VAL A 63 -19.68 22.48 -27.56
CA VAL A 63 -20.61 23.53 -27.07
C VAL A 63 -21.68 22.98 -26.11
N ASP A 64 -21.93 21.68 -26.17
CA ASP A 64 -22.82 20.92 -25.30
C ASP A 64 -22.11 20.25 -24.10
N ALA A 65 -20.82 20.55 -23.87
CA ALA A 65 -20.11 20.06 -22.70
C ALA A 65 -20.71 20.68 -21.42
N VAL A 66 -21.62 19.95 -20.80
CA VAL A 66 -22.15 20.29 -19.49
C VAL A 66 -21.07 19.98 -18.45
N SER A 67 -20.44 21.03 -17.91
CA SER A 67 -19.59 20.88 -16.73
C SER A 67 -20.46 20.41 -15.58
N VAL A 68 -20.23 19.19 -15.08
CA VAL A 68 -20.90 18.71 -13.87
C VAL A 68 -20.46 19.61 -12.73
N SER A 69 -21.41 20.31 -12.11
CA SER A 69 -21.07 21.19 -10.99
C SER A 69 -20.63 20.35 -9.79
N ALA A 70 -19.71 20.86 -8.97
CA ALA A 70 -19.24 20.14 -7.78
C ALA A 70 -20.38 19.77 -6.82
N GLN A 71 -21.48 20.54 -6.81
CA GLN A 71 -22.68 20.25 -6.03
C GLN A 71 -23.44 19.04 -6.59
N THR A 72 -23.48 18.88 -7.92
CA THR A 72 -24.09 17.70 -8.56
C THR A 72 -23.27 16.44 -8.36
N LEU A 73 -21.94 16.55 -8.21
CA LEU A 73 -21.08 15.43 -7.80
C LEU A 73 -21.29 15.05 -6.33
N ALA A 74 -21.60 16.02 -5.47
CA ALA A 74 -21.87 15.79 -4.04
C ALA A 74 -23.27 15.21 -3.77
N GLU A 75 -24.18 15.30 -4.73
CA GLU A 75 -25.55 14.79 -4.66
C GLU A 75 -25.71 13.44 -5.41
N ILE A 76 -24.58 12.85 -5.83
CA ILE A 76 -24.57 11.42 -6.17
C ILE A 76 -24.98 10.69 -4.89
N ASP A 77 -26.11 9.99 -4.95
CA ASP A 77 -26.68 9.27 -3.83
C ASP A 77 -25.71 8.16 -3.40
N ASP A 78 -24.91 8.43 -2.37
CA ASP A 78 -24.04 7.43 -1.71
C ASP A 78 -24.87 6.36 -0.96
N SER A 79 -26.21 6.50 -0.91
CA SER A 79 -27.09 5.61 -0.13
C SER A 79 -27.18 4.18 -0.65
N ASP A 80 -26.74 3.87 -1.87
CA ASP A 80 -26.76 2.49 -2.38
C ASP A 80 -25.50 1.69 -2.02
N GLU A 81 -24.41 2.33 -1.60
CA GLU A 81 -23.25 1.66 -1.01
C GLU A 81 -22.57 2.61 -0.01
N GLU A 82 -22.85 2.44 1.29
CA GLU A 82 -21.97 2.93 2.36
C GLU A 82 -20.54 2.52 1.98
N ASP A 83 -19.73 3.47 1.53
CA ASP A 83 -18.37 3.20 1.13
C ASP A 83 -17.52 3.06 2.40
N PRO A 84 -17.14 1.85 2.82
CA PRO A 84 -16.29 1.68 3.99
C PRO A 84 -14.83 1.99 3.65
N LEU A 85 -14.55 2.50 2.44
CA LEU A 85 -13.22 2.87 1.96
C LEU A 85 -12.78 4.27 2.39
N SER A 86 -13.55 5.01 3.20
CA SER A 86 -13.09 6.27 3.78
C SER A 86 -11.71 6.06 4.43
N GLU A 87 -10.67 6.57 3.77
CA GLU A 87 -9.29 6.26 4.11
C GLU A 87 -8.90 7.00 5.39
N PRO A 88 -8.23 6.34 6.35
CA PRO A 88 -7.58 7.09 7.41
C PRO A 88 -6.47 7.93 6.77
N ALA A 89 -6.62 9.25 6.85
CA ALA A 89 -5.60 10.20 6.40
C ALA A 89 -4.33 10.04 7.25
N LEU A 90 -3.44 9.13 6.84
CA LEU A 90 -2.13 9.00 7.45
C LEU A 90 -1.22 10.07 6.85
N ALA A 91 -0.96 11.10 7.65
CA ALA A 91 0.09 12.06 7.37
C ALA A 91 1.45 11.33 7.43
N LEU A 92 1.95 10.90 6.27
CA LEU A 92 3.30 10.37 6.09
C LEU A 92 4.31 11.51 6.27
N SER A 93 4.72 11.76 7.50
CA SER A 93 5.96 12.47 7.80
C SER A 93 7.14 11.49 7.63
N ALA A 94 8.24 11.96 7.04
CA ALA A 94 9.44 11.15 6.78
C ALA A 94 9.95 10.47 8.07
N PRO A 95 10.56 9.26 7.99
CA PRO A 95 11.00 8.52 9.16
C PRO A 95 12.07 9.33 9.91
N ASP A 96 11.70 9.79 11.10
CA ASP A 96 12.65 10.37 12.06
C ASP A 96 13.47 9.22 12.67
N PRO A 97 14.80 9.24 12.60
CA PRO A 97 15.63 8.17 13.18
C PRO A 97 15.55 8.07 14.71
N GLU A 98 14.91 9.01 15.41
CA GLU A 98 14.63 8.96 16.85
C GLU A 98 13.11 9.04 17.11
N LEU A 99 12.37 7.97 16.79
CA LEU A 99 10.98 7.88 17.20
C LEU A 99 10.90 7.66 18.73
N ASP A 100 10.16 8.52 19.41
CA ASP A 100 9.74 8.32 20.80
C ASP A 100 9.03 6.95 20.92
N PRO A 101 9.35 6.11 21.94
CA PRO A 101 8.65 4.84 22.16
C PRO A 101 7.11 4.96 22.21
N GLU A 102 6.56 6.09 22.64
CA GLU A 102 5.10 6.32 22.59
C GLU A 102 4.61 6.46 21.13
N MET A 103 5.36 7.15 20.27
CA MET A 103 5.05 7.31 18.86
C MET A 103 5.25 6.01 18.06
N GLU A 104 6.24 5.18 18.44
CA GLU A 104 6.42 3.85 17.87
C GLU A 104 5.22 2.93 18.18
N ALA A 105 4.72 2.98 19.43
CA ALA A 105 3.54 2.21 19.82
C ALA A 105 2.26 2.66 19.08
N GLU A 106 2.07 3.96 18.89
CA GLU A 106 0.96 4.50 18.09
C GLU A 106 1.04 4.08 16.62
N LEU A 107 2.23 4.11 16.02
CA LEU A 107 2.43 3.69 14.63
C LEU A 107 2.13 2.19 14.47
N LEU A 108 2.60 1.35 15.40
CA LEU A 108 2.29 -0.08 15.40
C LEU A 108 0.79 -0.34 15.53
N ALA A 109 0.09 0.41 16.40
CA ALA A 109 -1.36 0.32 16.52
C ALA A 109 -2.07 0.73 15.21
N ALA A 110 -1.63 1.81 14.57
CA ALA A 110 -2.17 2.27 13.29
C ALA A 110 -1.96 1.24 12.18
N ILE A 111 -0.78 0.59 12.11
CA ILE A 111 -0.49 -0.48 11.14
C ILE A 111 -1.45 -1.66 11.34
N GLN A 112 -1.74 -2.05 12.59
CA GLN A 112 -2.68 -3.15 12.84
C GLN A 112 -4.12 -2.79 12.45
N VAL A 113 -4.55 -1.55 12.71
CA VAL A 113 -5.86 -1.05 12.29
C VAL A 113 -5.97 -1.03 10.77
N MET A 114 -4.94 -0.53 10.06
CA MET A 114 -4.91 -0.56 8.59
C MET A 114 -4.97 -1.97 8.03
N LYS A 115 -4.27 -2.92 8.66
CA LYS A 115 -4.29 -4.32 8.24
C LYS A 115 -5.70 -4.91 8.35
N ALA A 116 -6.37 -4.70 9.49
CA ALA A 116 -7.74 -5.15 9.67
C ALA A 116 -8.71 -4.50 8.67
N GLN A 117 -8.52 -3.21 8.36
CA GLN A 117 -9.28 -2.52 7.31
C GLN A 117 -8.99 -3.11 5.93
N ALA A 118 -7.75 -3.42 5.60
CA ALA A 118 -7.39 -4.02 4.31
C ALA A 118 -8.08 -5.39 4.11
N ASP A 119 -8.12 -6.21 5.16
CA ASP A 119 -8.82 -7.51 5.13
C ASP A 119 -10.33 -7.31 4.89
N GLN A 120 -10.95 -6.34 5.57
CA GLN A 120 -12.38 -5.99 5.36
C GLN A 120 -12.64 -5.51 3.93
N ARG A 121 -11.76 -4.65 3.39
CA ARG A 121 -11.87 -4.16 2.01
C ARG A 121 -11.75 -5.30 0.99
N ALA A 122 -10.86 -6.26 1.24
CA ALA A 122 -10.69 -7.43 0.39
C ALA A 122 -11.95 -8.31 0.38
N GLU A 123 -12.58 -8.53 1.54
CA GLU A 123 -13.83 -9.29 1.64
C GLU A 123 -14.97 -8.63 0.86
N ILE A 124 -15.13 -7.31 1.01
CA ILE A 124 -16.16 -6.54 0.27
C ILE A 124 -15.92 -6.63 -1.23
N MET A 125 -14.66 -6.47 -1.67
CA MET A 125 -14.29 -6.59 -3.08
C MET A 125 -14.60 -7.99 -3.61
N GLN A 126 -14.30 -9.04 -2.84
CA GLN A 126 -14.61 -10.42 -3.21
C GLN A 126 -16.12 -10.67 -3.34
N ALA A 127 -16.92 -10.14 -2.40
CA ALA A 127 -18.38 -10.24 -2.46
C ALA A 127 -18.95 -9.53 -3.69
N ARG A 128 -18.48 -8.31 -3.99
CA ARG A 128 -18.88 -7.54 -5.18
C ARG A 128 -18.51 -8.28 -6.47
N MET A 129 -17.29 -8.82 -6.56
CA MET A 129 -16.83 -9.63 -7.69
C MET A 129 -17.69 -10.88 -7.89
N GLY A 130 -18.06 -11.58 -6.81
CA GLY A 130 -18.96 -12.74 -6.87
C GLY A 130 -20.34 -12.37 -7.42
N LYS A 131 -20.92 -11.25 -6.94
CA LYS A 131 -22.22 -10.74 -7.42
C LYS A 131 -22.17 -10.35 -8.90
N LEU A 132 -21.12 -9.66 -9.33
CA LEU A 132 -20.92 -9.28 -10.73
C LEU A 132 -20.75 -10.51 -11.63
N SER A 133 -19.96 -11.50 -11.18
CA SER A 133 -19.79 -12.77 -11.90
C SER A 133 -21.12 -13.51 -12.07
N GLY A 134 -21.94 -13.60 -11.02
CA GLY A 134 -23.28 -14.19 -11.11
C GLY A 134 -24.20 -13.45 -12.08
N LYS A 135 -24.16 -12.11 -12.09
CA LYS A 135 -24.92 -11.30 -13.06
C LYS A 135 -24.47 -11.56 -14.50
N ILE A 136 -23.16 -11.64 -14.74
CA ILE A 136 -22.59 -11.93 -16.07
C ILE A 136 -23.05 -13.31 -16.54
N SER A 137 -22.94 -14.34 -15.69
CA SER A 137 -23.41 -15.69 -16.03
C SER A 137 -24.90 -15.71 -16.37
N SER A 138 -25.73 -15.06 -15.56
CA SER A 138 -27.17 -14.96 -15.84
C SER A 138 -27.48 -14.24 -17.15
N LEU A 139 -26.70 -13.21 -17.50
CA LEU A 139 -26.85 -12.49 -18.76
C LEU A 139 -26.46 -13.37 -19.95
N ASN A 140 -25.36 -14.12 -19.84
CA ASN A 140 -24.92 -15.06 -20.86
C ASN A 140 -25.97 -16.16 -21.08
N ASP A 141 -26.52 -16.74 -20.01
CA ASP A 141 -27.61 -17.73 -20.13
C ASP A 141 -28.82 -17.18 -20.89
N LYS A 142 -29.18 -15.91 -20.65
CA LYS A 142 -30.27 -15.25 -21.36
C LYS A 142 -29.93 -15.02 -22.82
N LEU A 143 -28.68 -14.63 -23.12
CA LEU A 143 -28.21 -14.44 -24.48
C LEU A 143 -28.20 -15.76 -25.25
N ASP A 144 -27.72 -16.85 -24.65
CA ASP A 144 -27.71 -18.19 -25.24
C ASP A 144 -29.13 -18.66 -25.53
N ARG A 145 -30.07 -18.45 -24.60
CA ARG A 145 -31.50 -18.74 -24.84
C ARG A 145 -32.06 -17.95 -26.00
N LEU A 146 -31.73 -16.66 -26.11
CA LEU A 146 -32.20 -15.79 -27.19
C LEU A 146 -31.61 -16.21 -28.56
N VAL A 147 -30.33 -16.57 -28.59
CA VAL A 147 -29.68 -17.11 -29.80
C VAL A 147 -30.34 -18.42 -30.21
N ASN A 148 -30.61 -19.31 -29.25
CA ASN A 148 -31.26 -20.58 -29.54
C ASN A 148 -32.71 -20.39 -30.03
N SER A 149 -33.49 -19.49 -29.42
CA SER A 149 -34.86 -19.22 -29.90
C SER A 149 -34.86 -18.57 -31.28
N SER A 150 -33.98 -17.61 -31.54
CA SER A 150 -33.90 -16.95 -32.86
C SER A 150 -33.34 -17.87 -33.95
N ARG A 151 -32.50 -18.85 -33.60
CA ARG A 151 -31.97 -19.84 -34.55
C ARG A 151 -32.95 -20.96 -34.90
N ILE A 152 -33.92 -21.23 -34.03
CA ILE A 152 -34.98 -22.24 -34.26
C ILE A 152 -36.14 -21.66 -35.10
N GLU A 153 -36.28 -20.33 -35.17
CA GLU A 153 -37.35 -19.63 -35.91
C GLU A 153 -37.06 -19.39 -37.42
N VAL A 154 -36.15 -20.16 -38.03
CA VAL A 154 -35.85 -20.12 -39.48
C VAL A 154 -36.04 -21.50 -40.10
#